data_AF-A0A838W253-F1
#
_entry.id   AF-A0A838W253-F1
#
_cell.length_a   1.000
_cell.length_b   1.000
_cell.length_c   1.000
_cell.angle_alpha   90.00
_cell.angle_beta   90.00
_cell.angle_gamma   90.00
#
_symmetry.space_group_name_H-M   'P 1'
#
loop_
_entity.id
_entity.type
_entity.pdbx_description
1 polymer ?
#
loop_
_entity_poly.entity_id
_entity_poly.type
_entity_poly.pdbx_seq_one_letter_code
_entity_poly.pdbx_strand_id
1 'polypeptide(L)'
;MSLSTNKALVKSYVEEVFNNHDISATDKYLAENEKFKKFKESSLTPFFTAFPDIHADIEHIVEEDNLVVVFLNFTATHRGVFQGRPPTNKTVNTRSAGLYKIENEKIVEHWDVVDRLDLLQQIGAITFKQANQE
;
A
#
# COMPACT_ATOMS: atom_id res chain seq x y z
N MET A 1 23.70 -9.50 0.20
CA MET A 1 23.25 -10.19 -1.03
C MET A 1 22.76 -9.11 -1.96
N SER A 2 23.32 -9.00 -3.16
CA SER A 2 22.81 -8.07 -4.17
C SER A 2 21.38 -8.47 -4.52
N LEU A 3 20.46 -7.50 -4.49
CA LEU A 3 19.09 -7.69 -4.99
C LEU A 3 19.21 -7.89 -6.50
N SER A 4 19.23 -9.14 -6.93
CA SER A 4 19.56 -9.51 -8.33
C SER A 4 18.63 -8.92 -9.41
N THR A 5 17.53 -8.26 -9.04
CA THR A 5 16.61 -7.52 -9.94
C THR A 5 15.86 -6.42 -9.19
N ASN A 6 15.38 -5.41 -9.91
CA ASN A 6 14.49 -4.38 -9.34
C ASN A 6 13.19 -4.99 -8.78
N LYS A 7 12.67 -6.06 -9.41
CA LYS A 7 11.54 -6.83 -8.86
C LYS A 7 11.83 -7.42 -7.48
N ALA A 8 13.03 -7.95 -7.26
CA ALA A 8 13.39 -8.50 -5.95
C ALA A 8 13.37 -7.41 -4.87
N LEU A 9 13.87 -6.22 -5.21
CA LEU A 9 13.81 -5.05 -4.32
C LEU A 9 12.37 -4.71 -3.94
N VAL A 10 11.47 -4.58 -4.92
CA VAL A 10 10.05 -4.25 -4.66
C VAL A 10 9.34 -5.34 -3.88
N LYS A 11 9.61 -6.63 -4.16
CA LYS A 11 9.05 -7.74 -3.38
C LYS A 11 9.47 -7.69 -1.92
N SER A 12 10.76 -7.47 -1.65
CA SER A 12 11.27 -7.34 -0.29
C SER A 12 10.74 -6.09 0.41
N TYR A 13 10.55 -4.99 -0.33
CA TYR A 13 9.89 -3.79 0.19
C TYR A 13 8.43 -4.07 0.62
N VAL A 14 7.64 -4.75 -0.22
CA VAL A 14 6.26 -5.13 0.11
C VAL A 14 6.24 -6.03 1.36
N GLU A 15 7.09 -7.05 1.39
CA GLU A 15 7.13 -8.00 2.49
C GLU A 15 7.57 -7.34 3.82
N GLU A 16 8.71 -6.65 3.83
CA GLU A 16 9.25 -6.09 5.07
C GLU A 16 8.44 -4.90 5.57
N VAL A 17 7.99 -4.00 4.69
CA VAL A 17 7.28 -2.79 5.13
C VAL A 17 5.81 -3.07 5.38
N PHE A 18 5.10 -3.72 4.46
CA PHE A 18 3.65 -3.91 4.58
C PHE A 18 3.28 -5.17 5.35
N ASN A 19 3.84 -6.34 5.01
CA ASN A 19 3.44 -7.60 5.63
C ASN A 19 4.03 -7.78 7.04
N ASN A 20 5.28 -7.35 7.25
CA ASN A 20 5.92 -7.37 8.58
C ASN A 20 5.66 -6.09 9.38
N HIS A 21 4.97 -5.09 8.81
CA HIS A 21 4.70 -3.79 9.42
C HIS A 21 5.96 -3.04 9.90
N ASP A 22 7.12 -3.30 9.28
CA ASP A 22 8.38 -2.68 9.66
C ASP A 22 8.57 -1.34 8.93
N ILE A 23 8.09 -0.26 9.56
CA ILE A 23 8.27 1.10 9.04
C ILE A 23 9.76 1.46 8.95
N SER A 24 10.62 0.94 9.83
CA SER A 24 12.05 1.24 9.80
C SER A 24 12.74 0.63 8.57
N ALA A 25 12.24 -0.50 8.06
CA ALA A 25 12.72 -1.10 6.83
C ALA A 25 12.58 -0.17 5.61
N THR A 26 11.73 0.86 5.65
CA THR A 26 11.65 1.84 4.56
C THR A 26 12.98 2.55 4.29
N ASP A 27 13.87 2.71 5.27
CA ASP A 27 15.22 3.29 5.08
C ASP A 27 16.11 2.42 4.20
N LYS A 28 15.85 1.10 4.15
CA LYS A 28 16.55 0.15 3.27
C LYS A 28 16.13 0.32 1.80
N TYR A 29 14.89 0.69 1.52
CA TYR A 29 14.33 0.66 0.17
C TYR A 29 14.12 2.03 -0.47
N LEU A 30 13.73 3.03 0.32
CA LEU A 30 13.38 4.35 -0.20
C LEU A 30 14.60 5.26 -0.19
N ALA A 31 14.74 6.09 -1.23
CA ALA A 31 15.70 7.18 -1.21
C ALA A 31 15.35 8.20 -0.13
N GLU A 32 16.34 8.94 0.36
CA GLU A 32 16.07 10.00 1.33
C GLU A 32 15.57 11.27 0.61
N ASN A 33 14.29 11.58 0.79
CA ASN A 33 13.71 12.84 0.34
C ASN A 33 12.45 13.21 1.14
N GLU A 34 12.03 14.47 1.04
CA GLU A 34 10.87 15.00 1.76
C GLU A 34 9.55 14.30 1.40
N LYS A 35 9.39 13.80 0.16
CA LYS A 35 8.18 13.05 -0.26
C LYS A 35 8.10 11.72 0.50
N PHE A 36 9.20 10.99 0.65
CA PHE A 36 9.22 9.73 1.39
C PHE A 36 9.15 9.92 2.91
N LYS A 37 9.73 10.99 3.48
CA LYS A 37 9.51 11.33 4.89
C LYS A 37 8.02 11.52 5.20
N LYS A 38 7.34 12.35 4.40
CA LYS A 38 5.88 12.56 4.52
C LYS A 38 5.08 11.28 4.31
N PHE A 39 5.50 10.42 3.36
CA PHE A 39 4.85 9.14 3.14
C PHE A 39 4.92 8.23 4.39
N LYS A 40 6.08 8.13 5.05
CA LYS A 40 6.23 7.35 6.29
C LYS A 40 5.32 7.89 7.40
N GLU A 41 5.42 9.19 7.69
CA GLU A 41 4.76 9.81 8.85
C GLU A 41 3.26 9.98 8.67
N SER A 42 2.84 10.43 7.48
CA SER A 42 1.46 10.85 7.23
C SER A 42 0.62 9.80 6.48
N SER A 43 1.25 8.76 5.93
CA SER A 43 0.53 7.70 5.19
C SER A 43 0.70 6.32 5.81
N LEU A 44 1.93 5.81 5.96
CA LEU A 44 2.16 4.44 6.47
C LEU A 44 1.74 4.28 7.94
N THR A 45 2.20 5.15 8.83
CA THR A 45 1.88 5.05 10.27
C THR A 45 0.37 5.09 10.54
N PRO A 46 -0.41 6.05 9.99
CA PRO A 46 -1.86 6.05 10.15
C PRO A 46 -2.54 4.83 9.50
N PHE A 47 -2.01 4.33 8.40
CA PHE A 47 -2.57 3.16 7.71
C PHE A 47 -2.43 1.89 8.54
N PHE A 48 -1.24 1.60 9.10
CA PHE A 48 -1.06 0.46 10.01
C PHE A 48 -1.81 0.62 11.33
N THR A 49 -2.03 1.85 11.79
CA THR A 49 -2.91 2.10 12.94
C THR A 49 -4.36 1.74 12.63
N ALA A 50 -4.85 2.11 11.44
CA ALA A 50 -6.21 1.83 10.99
C ALA A 50 -6.45 0.34 10.68
N PHE A 51 -5.45 -0.32 10.11
CA PHE A 51 -5.48 -1.69 9.62
C PHE A 51 -4.25 -2.46 10.16
N PRO A 52 -4.26 -2.84 11.45
CA PRO A 52 -3.08 -3.42 12.12
C PRO A 52 -2.78 -4.87 11.71
N ASP A 53 -3.69 -5.51 10.98
CA ASP A 53 -3.57 -6.85 10.41
C ASP A 53 -3.55 -6.80 8.87
N ILE A 54 -3.09 -5.70 8.29
CA ILE A 54 -2.97 -5.56 6.84
C ILE A 54 -1.98 -6.59 6.27
N HIS A 55 -2.37 -7.18 5.15
CA HIS A 55 -1.53 -8.06 4.36
C HIS A 55 -1.66 -7.69 2.88
N ALA A 56 -0.54 -7.76 2.16
CA ALA A 56 -0.41 -7.39 0.77
C ALA A 56 0.03 -8.60 -0.05
N ASP A 57 -0.87 -9.10 -0.89
CA ASP A 57 -0.57 -10.12 -1.89
C ASP A 57 -0.13 -9.45 -3.20
N ILE A 58 0.99 -9.89 -3.76
CA ILE A 58 1.41 -9.46 -5.11
C ILE A 58 0.67 -10.31 -6.14
N GLU A 59 -0.34 -9.72 -6.80
CA GLU A 59 -1.07 -10.36 -7.90
C GLU A 59 -0.23 -10.38 -9.18
N HIS A 60 0.40 -9.26 -9.52
CA HIS A 60 1.26 -9.14 -10.71
C HIS A 60 2.46 -8.23 -10.46
N ILE A 61 3.58 -8.50 -11.14
CA ILE A 61 4.77 -7.64 -11.10
C ILE A 61 5.53 -7.64 -12.44
N VAL A 62 5.69 -6.45 -13.01
CA VAL A 62 6.35 -6.23 -14.31
C VAL A 62 7.48 -5.22 -14.12
N GLU A 63 8.56 -5.41 -14.88
CA GLU A 63 9.74 -4.54 -14.86
C GLU A 63 10.05 -4.15 -16.29
N GLU A 64 10.31 -2.87 -16.50
CA GLU A 64 10.78 -2.28 -17.74
C GLU A 64 11.86 -1.26 -17.37
N ASP A 65 13.10 -1.50 -17.82
CA ASP A 65 14.29 -0.75 -17.43
C ASP A 65 14.42 -0.59 -15.90
N ASN A 66 14.22 0.63 -15.41
CA ASN A 66 14.32 1.00 -14.00
C ASN A 66 12.95 1.27 -13.36
N LEU A 67 11.87 0.91 -14.05
CA LEU A 67 10.51 1.01 -13.57
C LEU A 67 9.97 -0.39 -13.23
N VAL A 68 9.35 -0.50 -12.05
CA VAL A 68 8.65 -1.71 -11.62
C VAL A 68 7.22 -1.36 -11.27
N VAL A 69 6.27 -1.96 -11.98
CA VAL A 69 4.85 -1.90 -11.62
C VAL A 69 4.47 -3.16 -10.85
N VAL A 70 3.73 -2.98 -9.75
CA VAL A 70 3.17 -4.05 -8.93
C VAL A 70 1.66 -3.85 -8.82
N PHE A 71 0.89 -4.92 -9.00
CA PHE A 71 -0.52 -4.99 -8.64
C PHE A 71 -0.64 -5.76 -7.34
N LEU A 72 -1.33 -5.17 -6.37
CA LEU A 72 -1.46 -5.68 -5.02
C LEU A 72 -2.93 -5.89 -4.68
N ASN A 73 -3.21 -6.96 -3.95
CA ASN A 73 -4.45 -7.12 -3.22
C ASN A 73 -4.16 -6.97 -1.72
N PHE A 74 -4.81 -6.00 -1.08
CA PHE A 74 -4.67 -5.73 0.33
C PHE A 74 -5.86 -6.29 1.12
N THR A 75 -5.60 -7.09 2.14
CA THR A 75 -6.63 -7.59 3.06
C THR A 75 -6.35 -7.15 4.49
N ALA A 76 -7.37 -6.72 5.23
CA ALA A 76 -7.23 -6.34 6.65
C ALA A 76 -8.57 -6.29 7.39
N THR A 77 -8.53 -5.92 8.66
CA THR A 77 -9.69 -5.51 9.46
C THR A 77 -9.58 -4.04 9.86
N HIS A 78 -10.66 -3.26 9.67
CA HIS A 78 -10.70 -1.86 10.08
C HIS A 78 -10.84 -1.72 11.62
N ARG A 79 -9.71 -1.63 12.32
CA ARG A 79 -9.63 -1.62 13.80
C ARG A 79 -9.18 -0.30 14.41
N GLY A 80 -8.64 0.63 13.61
CA GLY A 80 -8.32 1.98 14.05
C GLY A 80 -9.11 3.05 13.30
N VAL A 81 -8.81 4.32 13.60
CA VAL A 81 -9.43 5.45 12.89
C VAL A 81 -8.80 5.59 11.51
N PHE A 82 -9.61 5.53 10.45
CA PHE A 82 -9.17 5.76 9.08
C PHE A 82 -9.82 7.00 8.49
N GLN A 83 -9.02 8.01 8.12
CA GLN A 83 -9.50 9.26 7.49
C GLN A 83 -10.69 9.91 8.25
N GLY A 84 -10.60 9.94 9.59
CA GLY A 84 -11.65 10.51 10.46
C GLY A 84 -12.85 9.59 10.71
N ARG A 85 -12.85 8.36 10.21
CA ARG A 85 -13.91 7.36 10.45
C ARG A 85 -13.52 6.46 11.63
N PRO A 86 -14.45 6.18 12.58
CA PRO A 86 -14.19 5.25 13.66
C PRO A 86 -14.05 3.81 13.14
N PRO A 87 -13.36 2.92 13.88
CA PRO A 87 -13.20 1.53 13.49
C PRO A 87 -14.55 0.83 13.38
N THR A 88 -14.71 0.02 12.33
CA THR A 88 -15.96 -0.69 12.06
C THR A 88 -15.88 -2.19 12.30
N ASN A 89 -14.68 -2.72 12.57
CA ASN A 89 -14.39 -4.15 12.70
C ASN A 89 -14.80 -4.99 11.48
N LYS A 90 -15.02 -4.35 10.32
CA LYS A 90 -15.27 -5.04 9.06
C LYS A 90 -13.94 -5.43 8.43
N THR A 91 -13.93 -6.60 7.80
CA THR A 91 -12.84 -6.99 6.92
C THR A 91 -12.91 -6.18 5.64
N VAL A 92 -11.74 -5.90 5.09
CA VAL A 92 -11.58 -5.22 3.80
C VAL A 92 -10.71 -6.07 2.88
N ASN A 93 -11.01 -6.00 1.59
CA ASN A 93 -10.20 -6.53 0.50
C ASN A 93 -10.19 -5.45 -0.59
N THR A 94 -9.06 -4.80 -0.82
CA THR A 94 -8.95 -3.67 -1.76
C THR A 94 -7.73 -3.82 -2.65
N ARG A 95 -7.88 -3.51 -3.93
CA ARG A 95 -6.79 -3.58 -4.89
C ARG A 95 -6.04 -2.27 -5.00
N SER A 96 -4.75 -2.37 -5.29
CA SER A 96 -3.93 -1.22 -5.69
C SER A 96 -2.95 -1.59 -6.80
N ALA A 97 -2.43 -0.55 -7.44
CA ALA A 97 -1.26 -0.65 -8.29
C ALA A 97 -0.23 0.40 -7.85
N GLY A 98 1.04 -0.01 -7.76
CA GLY A 98 2.17 0.87 -7.50
C GLY A 98 3.15 0.84 -8.66
N LEU A 99 3.62 1.99 -9.11
CA LEU A 99 4.75 2.12 -10.01
C LEU A 99 5.93 2.69 -9.23
N TYR A 100 7.08 2.02 -9.29
CA TYR A 100 8.31 2.42 -8.61
C TYR A 100 9.41 2.69 -9.61
N LYS A 101 10.03 3.86 -9.52
CA LYS A 101 11.29 4.17 -10.21
C LYS A 101 12.46 3.86 -9.29
N ILE A 102 13.42 3.10 -9.80
CA ILE A 102 14.55 2.60 -9.01
C ILE A 102 15.86 3.12 -9.59
N GLU A 103 16.73 3.66 -8.75
CA GLU A 103 18.09 4.09 -9.10
C GLU A 103 19.01 3.77 -7.93
N ASN A 104 20.22 3.27 -8.21
CA ASN A 104 21.21 2.93 -7.17
C ASN A 104 20.65 2.03 -6.05
N GLU A 105 19.89 0.99 -6.43
CA GLU A 105 19.24 0.05 -5.49
C GLU A 105 18.28 0.73 -4.49
N LYS A 106 17.68 1.87 -4.86
CA LYS A 106 16.68 2.59 -4.08
C LYS A 106 15.48 2.99 -4.93
N ILE A 107 14.30 2.97 -4.34
CA ILE A 107 13.10 3.59 -4.90
C ILE A 107 13.28 5.11 -4.77
N VAL A 108 13.45 5.79 -5.90
CA VAL A 108 13.62 7.25 -5.96
C VAL A 108 12.30 7.98 -6.19
N GLU A 109 11.32 7.31 -6.79
CA GLU A 109 9.99 7.84 -7.05
C GLU A 109 8.94 6.74 -7.00
N HIS A 110 7.72 7.10 -6.58
CA HIS A 110 6.58 6.21 -6.61
C HIS A 110 5.30 6.95 -7.04
N TRP A 111 4.41 6.18 -7.66
CA TRP A 111 3.03 6.52 -7.97
C TRP A 111 2.14 5.37 -7.53
N ASP A 112 0.97 5.67 -7.00
CA ASP A 112 0.01 4.67 -6.56
C ASP A 112 -1.40 5.00 -7.05
N VAL A 113 -2.16 3.94 -7.34
CA VAL A 113 -3.60 3.97 -7.50
C VAL A 113 -4.17 2.93 -6.56
N VAL A 114 -5.08 3.33 -5.69
CA VAL A 114 -5.78 2.45 -4.75
C VAL A 114 -7.27 2.51 -5.09
N ASP A 115 -7.96 1.37 -5.05
CA ASP A 115 -9.42 1.33 -5.14
C ASP A 115 -10.05 1.85 -3.83
N ARG A 116 -9.87 3.14 -3.62
CA ARG A 116 -10.31 3.85 -2.42
C ARG A 116 -11.83 3.87 -2.30
N LEU A 117 -12.53 3.88 -3.43
CA LEU A 117 -13.98 3.90 -3.43
C LEU A 117 -14.55 2.58 -2.90
N ASP A 118 -13.97 1.45 -3.32
CA ASP A 118 -14.32 0.13 -2.80
C ASP A 118 -13.97 0.01 -1.30
N LEU A 119 -12.75 0.43 -0.90
CA LEU A 119 -12.36 0.45 0.52
C LEU A 119 -13.34 1.25 1.39
N LEU A 120 -13.70 2.47 0.96
CA LEU A 120 -14.62 3.34 1.69
C LEU A 120 -16.03 2.76 1.77
N GLN A 121 -16.49 2.02 0.76
CA GLN A 121 -17.76 1.30 0.83
C GLN A 121 -17.71 0.15 1.83
N GLN A 122 -16.65 -0.66 1.81
CA GLN A 122 -16.51 -1.80 2.70
C GLN A 122 -16.49 -1.39 4.17
N ILE A 123 -15.83 -0.27 4.51
CA ILE A 123 -15.89 0.29 5.87
C ILE A 123 -17.18 1.07 6.16
N GLY A 124 -18.12 1.17 5.23
CA GLY A 124 -19.41 1.84 5.41
C GLY A 124 -19.35 3.37 5.38
N ALA A 125 -18.26 3.96 4.89
CA ALA A 125 -18.11 5.41 4.74
C ALA A 125 -18.87 5.97 3.52
N ILE A 126 -19.10 5.13 2.52
CA ILE A 126 -19.90 5.43 1.32
C ILE A 126 -20.97 4.35 1.19
N THR A 127 -22.19 4.75 0.90
CA THR A 127 -23.26 3.83 0.50
C THR A 127 -23.82 4.29 -0.83
N PHE A 128 -24.04 3.35 -1.74
CA PHE A 128 -24.80 3.61 -2.95
C PHE A 128 -26.26 3.26 -2.70
N LYS A 129 -27.17 4.14 -3.11
CA LYS A 129 -28.57 3.75 -3.24
C LYS A 129 -28.65 2.77 -4.41
N GLN A 130 -29.26 1.62 -4.19
CA GLN A 130 -29.67 0.78 -5.30
C GLN A 130 -30.63 1.61 -6.16
N ALA A 131 -30.40 1.63 -7.48
CA ALA A 131 -31.41 2.14 -8.38
C ALA A 131 -32.65 1.24 -8.20
N ASN A 132 -33.77 1.84 -7.80
CA ASN A 132 -35.04 1.13 -7.73
C ASN A 132 -35.27 0.46 -9.08
N GLN A 133 -35.38 -0.87 -9.10
CA GLN A 133 -35.93 -1.58 -10.24
C GLN A 133 -37.44 -1.28 -10.21
N GLU A 134 -37.88 -0.35 -11.04
CA GLU A 134 -39.29 -0.16 -11.40
C GLU A 134 -39.76 -1.29 -12.33
#